data_AF-A0A178ZD37-F1
#
_entry.id   AF-A0A178ZD37-F1
#
_cell.length_a   1.000
_cell.length_b   1.000
_cell.length_c   1.000
_cell.angle_alpha   90.00
_cell.angle_beta   90.00
_cell.angle_gamma   90.00
#
_symmetry.space_group_name_H-M   'P 1'
#
loop_
_entity.id
_entity.type
_entity.pdbx_description
1 polymer ?
#
loop_
_entity_poly.entity_id
_entity_poly.type
_entity_poly.pdbx_seq_one_letter_code
_entity_poly.pdbx_strand_id
1 'polypeptide(L)'
;MSRSAGPGPTTVSTSRPQQYQLVSPGTPADPRAMSQNNKDQLIQSLRTHRVNTITELRRIEKIFAFLDSAEVTEPMTTAWAHYVNSNNLLNELRGLTRTYPFSSECLDEAKAMVVRDPSSTRSWNYCWLVLVKMEKENLIAKHARALASKASTWGGRRPTKEEFDRLVNACVAEWTRALRQMLKHWDKPPSTTGN
;
A
#
# COMPACT_ATOMS: atom_id res chain seq x y z
N MET A 1 36.75 23.74 -67.15
CA MET A 1 36.40 22.73 -66.13
C MET A 1 36.29 23.45 -64.80
N SER A 2 35.10 23.46 -64.18
CA SER A 2 34.85 23.61 -62.74
C SER A 2 33.34 23.75 -62.53
N ARG A 3 32.75 22.78 -61.82
CA ARG A 3 31.32 22.69 -61.51
C ARG A 3 31.06 23.43 -60.19
N SER A 4 30.16 24.41 -60.20
CA SER A 4 29.64 25.06 -59.00
C SER A 4 28.36 24.34 -58.56
N ALA A 5 28.40 23.69 -57.38
CA ALA A 5 27.25 23.05 -56.76
C ALA A 5 26.57 24.03 -55.79
N GLY A 6 25.26 24.24 -55.95
CA GLY A 6 24.45 25.06 -55.05
C GLY A 6 24.11 24.32 -53.73
N PRO A 7 23.83 25.04 -52.63
CA PRO A 7 23.47 24.44 -51.35
C PRO A 7 21.97 24.08 -51.33
N GLY A 8 21.67 22.81 -51.04
CA GLY A 8 20.31 22.33 -50.79
C GLY A 8 19.81 22.74 -49.39
N PRO A 9 18.48 22.74 -49.16
CA PRO A 9 17.90 23.19 -47.90
C PRO A 9 18.05 22.14 -46.79
N THR A 10 18.59 22.56 -45.65
CA THR A 10 18.67 21.78 -44.42
C THR A 10 17.30 21.73 -43.75
N THR A 11 16.68 20.55 -43.72
CA THR A 11 15.44 20.31 -42.96
C THR A 11 15.76 20.23 -41.47
N VAL A 12 15.28 21.22 -40.71
CA VAL A 12 15.33 21.23 -39.24
C VAL A 12 14.29 20.23 -38.73
N SER A 13 14.76 19.11 -38.18
CA SER A 13 13.88 18.12 -37.54
C SER A 13 13.58 18.57 -36.11
N THR A 14 12.37 19.09 -35.91
CA THR A 14 11.87 19.54 -34.61
C THR A 14 11.68 18.33 -33.69
N SER A 15 12.61 18.13 -32.75
CA SER A 15 12.51 17.10 -31.72
C SER A 15 11.35 17.38 -30.77
N ARG A 16 10.36 16.50 -30.79
CA ARG A 16 9.21 16.46 -29.86
C ARG A 16 9.73 16.30 -28.41
N PRO A 17 9.16 16.97 -27.40
CA PRO A 17 9.64 16.87 -26.03
C PRO A 17 9.43 15.45 -25.51
N GLN A 18 10.54 14.80 -25.13
CA GLN A 18 10.52 13.47 -24.51
C GLN A 18 9.80 13.54 -23.18
N GLN A 19 8.68 12.84 -23.11
CA GLN A 19 7.96 12.54 -21.89
C GLN A 19 8.87 11.63 -21.05
N TYR A 20 9.38 12.12 -19.92
CA TYR A 20 10.20 11.33 -19.00
C TYR A 20 9.35 10.18 -18.44
N GLN A 21 9.44 9.01 -19.07
CA GLN A 21 8.86 7.77 -18.58
C GLN A 21 9.87 7.17 -17.61
N LEU A 22 9.53 7.12 -16.32
CA LEU A 22 10.31 6.37 -15.32
C LEU A 22 10.25 4.88 -15.69
N VAL A 23 11.19 4.42 -16.51
CA VAL A 23 11.39 3.00 -16.79
C VAL A 23 12.18 2.43 -15.61
N SER A 24 11.49 1.79 -14.66
CA SER A 24 12.16 0.90 -13.71
C SER A 24 12.65 -0.34 -14.48
N PRO A 25 13.96 -0.64 -14.48
CA PRO A 25 14.48 -1.81 -15.17
C PRO A 25 13.94 -3.09 -14.51
N GLY A 26 13.34 -3.99 -15.30
CA GLY A 26 13.21 -5.41 -14.90
C GLY A 26 11.81 -5.98 -14.75
N THR A 27 10.73 -5.30 -15.16
CA THR A 27 9.43 -5.99 -15.31
C THR A 27 9.28 -6.45 -16.77
N PRO A 28 9.35 -7.76 -17.07
CA PRO A 28 9.08 -8.24 -18.42
C PRO A 28 7.65 -7.91 -18.81
N ALA A 29 7.41 -7.61 -20.09
CA ALA A 29 6.06 -7.36 -20.63
C ALA A 29 5.12 -8.57 -20.46
N ASP A 30 5.68 -9.77 -20.30
CA ASP A 30 4.97 -10.99 -19.93
C ASP A 30 5.61 -11.61 -18.67
N PRO A 31 4.89 -11.67 -17.52
CA PRO A 31 5.37 -12.33 -16.30
C PRO A 31 5.82 -13.78 -16.53
N ARG A 32 5.26 -14.49 -17.51
CA ARG A 32 5.63 -15.88 -17.84
C ARG A 32 6.98 -16.01 -18.54
N ALA A 33 7.47 -14.93 -19.14
CA ALA A 33 8.80 -14.86 -19.75
C ALA A 33 9.88 -14.40 -18.75
N MET A 34 9.54 -14.29 -17.46
CA MET A 34 10.49 -13.88 -16.42
C MET A 34 11.59 -14.93 -16.24
N SER A 35 12.86 -14.50 -16.34
CA SER A 35 14.01 -15.34 -16.02
C SER A 35 14.01 -15.72 -14.54
N GLN A 36 14.46 -16.94 -14.21
CA GLN A 36 14.65 -17.40 -12.84
C GLN A 36 15.50 -16.43 -12.00
N ASN A 37 16.53 -15.82 -12.60
CA ASN A 37 17.36 -14.83 -11.92
C ASN A 37 16.55 -13.61 -11.44
N ASN A 38 15.58 -13.14 -12.22
CA ASN A 38 14.73 -12.02 -11.83
C ASN A 38 13.75 -12.43 -10.72
N LYS A 39 13.24 -13.66 -10.76
CA LYS A 39 12.39 -14.23 -9.72
C LYS A 39 13.14 -14.34 -8.39
N ASP A 40 14.37 -14.85 -8.41
CA ASP A 40 15.23 -14.99 -7.23
C ASP A 40 15.57 -13.63 -6.61
N GLN A 41 15.80 -12.60 -7.44
CA GLN A 41 16.00 -11.22 -6.96
C GLN A 41 14.77 -10.67 -6.25
N LEU A 42 13.56 -10.90 -6.78
CA LEU A 42 12.32 -10.49 -6.12
C LEU A 42 12.16 -11.22 -4.78
N ILE A 43 12.37 -12.54 -4.75
CA ILE A 43 12.32 -13.33 -3.51
C ILE A 43 13.32 -12.79 -2.48
N GLN A 44 14.56 -12.51 -2.88
CA GLN A 44 15.56 -11.91 -1.99
C GLN A 44 15.15 -10.53 -1.49
N SER A 45 14.56 -9.68 -2.34
CA SER A 45 14.09 -8.36 -1.94
C SER A 45 13.00 -8.39 -0.86
N LEU A 46 12.13 -9.41 -0.90
CA LEU A 46 11.09 -9.67 0.10
C LEU A 46 11.68 -10.17 1.41
N ARG A 47 12.58 -11.16 1.34
CA ARG A 47 13.26 -11.76 2.51
C ARG A 47 14.14 -10.75 3.25
N THR A 48 14.77 -9.84 2.52
CA THR A 48 15.59 -8.76 3.11
C THR A 48 14.77 -7.53 3.51
N HIS A 49 13.45 -7.56 3.33
CA HIS A 49 12.53 -6.47 3.64
C HIS A 49 12.90 -5.11 3.02
N ARG A 50 13.64 -5.13 1.90
CA ARG A 50 13.96 -3.91 1.13
C ARG A 50 12.72 -3.31 0.50
N VAL A 51 11.72 -4.17 0.23
CA VAL A 51 10.40 -3.76 -0.24
C VAL A 51 9.50 -3.53 0.96
N ASN A 52 9.18 -2.26 1.23
CA ASN A 52 8.48 -1.85 2.44
C ASN A 52 7.28 -0.92 2.19
N THR A 53 6.84 -0.77 0.94
CA THR A 53 5.64 -0.02 0.59
C THR A 53 4.53 -0.93 0.09
N ILE A 54 3.27 -0.56 0.34
CA ILE A 54 2.11 -1.32 -0.14
C ILE A 54 2.12 -1.46 -1.66
N THR A 55 2.52 -0.42 -2.38
CA THR A 55 2.54 -0.41 -3.86
C THR A 55 3.51 -1.44 -4.41
N GLU A 56 4.74 -1.51 -3.88
CA GLU A 56 5.73 -2.47 -4.36
C GLU A 56 5.41 -3.90 -3.94
N LEU A 57 4.93 -4.11 -2.71
CA LEU A 57 4.47 -5.45 -2.28
C LEU A 57 3.32 -5.95 -3.16
N ARG A 58 2.36 -5.09 -3.50
CA ARG A 58 1.27 -5.43 -4.43
C ARG A 58 1.76 -5.70 -5.85
N ARG A 59 2.75 -4.95 -6.34
CA ARG A 59 3.36 -5.19 -7.65
C ARG A 59 3.96 -6.59 -7.71
N ILE A 60 4.74 -6.97 -6.70
CA ILE A 60 5.38 -8.29 -6.64
C ILE A 60 4.33 -9.40 -6.45
N GLU A 61 3.33 -9.19 -5.60
CA GLU A 61 2.21 -10.13 -5.42
C GLU A 61 1.48 -10.42 -6.73
N LYS A 62 1.19 -9.38 -7.54
CA LYS A 62 0.57 -9.59 -8.85
C LYS A 62 1.46 -10.42 -9.77
N ILE A 63 2.76 -10.12 -9.83
CA ILE A 63 3.73 -10.90 -10.61
C ILE A 63 3.73 -12.37 -10.17
N PHE A 64 3.81 -12.61 -8.87
CA PHE A 64 3.86 -13.95 -8.30
C PHE A 64 2.57 -14.75 -8.50
N ALA A 65 1.41 -14.09 -8.43
CA ALA A 65 0.13 -14.71 -8.77
C ALA A 65 0.09 -15.22 -10.22
N PHE A 66 0.77 -14.55 -11.17
CA PHE A 66 0.89 -15.03 -12.56
C PHE A 66 1.86 -16.19 -12.73
N LEU A 67 2.86 -16.32 -11.86
CA LEU A 67 3.87 -17.39 -11.92
C LEU A 67 3.39 -18.72 -11.32
N ASP A 68 2.33 -18.69 -10.51
CA ASP A 68 1.70 -19.84 -9.84
C ASP A 68 2.72 -20.83 -9.25
N SER A 69 3.64 -20.31 -8.44
CA SER A 69 4.79 -21.07 -7.96
C SER A 69 4.85 -21.08 -6.43
N ALA A 70 4.76 -22.26 -5.83
CA ALA A 70 4.69 -22.40 -4.36
C ALA A 70 5.88 -21.79 -3.60
N GLU A 71 7.07 -21.69 -4.23
CA GLU A 71 8.28 -21.14 -3.61
C GLU A 71 8.17 -19.64 -3.29
N VAL A 72 7.19 -18.94 -3.89
CA VAL A 72 7.00 -17.50 -3.68
C VAL A 72 6.02 -17.18 -2.55
N THR A 73 5.26 -18.17 -2.09
CA THR A 73 4.21 -18.00 -1.08
C THR A 73 4.81 -17.59 0.26
N GLU A 74 5.79 -18.34 0.78
CA GLU A 74 6.42 -18.04 2.07
C GLU A 74 7.09 -16.65 2.09
N PRO A 75 7.97 -16.29 1.13
CA PRO A 75 8.59 -14.97 1.12
C PRO A 75 7.58 -13.83 1.09
N MET A 76 6.49 -14.02 0.34
CA MET A 76 5.43 -13.02 0.21
C MET A 76 4.60 -12.88 1.49
N THR A 77 4.19 -13.99 2.12
CA THR A 77 3.48 -13.98 3.40
C THR A 77 4.32 -13.30 4.49
N THR A 78 5.61 -13.67 4.59
CA THR A 78 6.54 -13.10 5.57
C THR A 78 6.73 -11.60 5.34
N ALA A 79 6.84 -11.15 4.08
CA ALA A 79 6.96 -9.72 3.77
C ALA A 79 5.72 -8.91 4.16
N TRP A 80 4.51 -9.43 3.92
CA TRP A 80 3.27 -8.77 4.36
C TRP A 80 3.18 -8.69 5.89
N ALA A 81 3.55 -9.75 6.60
CA ALA A 81 3.59 -9.75 8.05
C ALA A 81 4.57 -8.68 8.57
N HIS A 82 5.78 -8.63 8.01
CA HIS A 82 6.78 -7.62 8.37
C HIS A 82 6.30 -6.20 8.07
N TYR A 83 5.70 -5.96 6.90
CA TYR A 83 5.16 -4.64 6.52
C TYR A 83 4.16 -4.10 7.56
N VAL A 84 3.28 -4.96 8.07
CA VAL A 84 2.27 -4.58 9.06
C VAL A 84 2.87 -4.42 10.46
N ASN A 85 3.80 -5.29 10.85
CA ASN A 85 4.35 -5.33 12.20
C ASN A 85 5.49 -4.32 12.43
N SER A 86 6.22 -3.93 11.38
CA SER A 86 7.34 -2.98 11.44
C SER A 86 6.92 -1.53 11.17
N ASN A 87 5.68 -1.17 11.53
CA ASN A 87 5.10 0.19 11.40
C ASN A 87 4.99 0.77 9.98
N ASN A 88 5.35 0.06 8.92
CA ASN A 88 5.25 0.59 7.55
C ASN A 88 3.79 0.92 7.20
N LEU A 89 2.85 0.02 7.49
CA LEU A 89 1.42 0.28 7.28
C LEU A 89 0.93 1.50 8.07
N LEU A 90 1.34 1.64 9.34
CA LEU A 90 0.97 2.77 10.17
C LEU A 90 1.50 4.09 9.60
N ASN A 91 2.74 4.09 9.15
CA ASN A 91 3.39 5.26 8.57
C ASN A 91 2.69 5.68 7.27
N GLU A 92 2.33 4.74 6.41
CA GLU A 92 1.59 5.06 5.19
C GLU A 92 0.17 5.57 5.48
N LEU A 93 -0.55 4.97 6.43
CA LEU A 93 -1.85 5.49 6.88
C LEU A 93 -1.74 6.92 7.44
N ARG A 94 -0.69 7.21 8.22
CA ARG A 94 -0.39 8.56 8.72
C ARG A 94 -0.01 9.53 7.59
N GLY A 95 0.65 9.06 6.55
CA GLY A 95 0.91 9.84 5.34
C GLY A 95 -0.37 10.30 4.62
N LEU A 96 -1.45 9.52 4.73
CA LEU A 96 -2.79 9.83 4.19
C LEU A 96 -3.68 10.65 5.14
N THR A 97 -3.35 10.68 6.43
CA THR A 97 -4.15 11.29 7.51
C THR A 97 -3.39 12.42 8.21
N ARG A 98 -3.05 13.46 7.43
CA ARG A 98 -2.15 14.53 7.89
C ARG A 98 -2.80 15.47 8.89
N THR A 99 -4.14 15.59 8.87
CA THR A 99 -4.86 16.52 9.75
C THR A 99 -5.08 15.90 11.11
N TYR A 100 -5.56 14.66 11.12
CA TYR A 100 -5.77 13.84 12.30
C TYR A 100 -4.97 12.55 12.13
N PRO A 101 -3.74 12.44 12.67
CA PRO A 101 -2.90 11.26 12.49
C PRO A 101 -3.62 9.96 12.86
N PHE A 102 -3.52 8.95 11.98
CA PHE A 102 -4.15 7.65 12.21
C PHE A 102 -3.72 7.02 13.54
N SER A 103 -4.70 6.48 14.27
CA SER A 103 -4.52 5.86 15.59
C SER A 103 -3.74 4.54 15.49
N SER A 104 -2.64 4.43 16.24
CA SER A 104 -1.92 3.15 16.40
C SER A 104 -2.77 2.12 17.14
N GLU A 105 -3.54 2.54 18.15
CA GLU A 105 -4.45 1.67 18.92
C GLU A 105 -5.52 1.02 18.02
N CYS A 106 -5.99 1.74 16.99
CA CYS A 106 -6.92 1.21 16.00
C CYS A 106 -6.28 0.08 15.18
N LEU A 107 -5.03 0.28 14.75
CA LEU A 107 -4.29 -0.71 14.00
C LEU A 107 -3.94 -1.95 14.84
N ASP A 108 -3.50 -1.74 16.09
CA ASP A 108 -3.12 -2.84 16.97
C ASP A 108 -4.32 -3.69 17.40
N GLU A 109 -5.50 -3.07 17.61
CA GLU A 109 -6.73 -3.83 17.84
C GLU A 109 -7.10 -4.68 16.61
N ALA A 110 -7.04 -4.14 15.39
CA ALA A 110 -7.29 -4.92 14.18
C ALA A 110 -6.31 -6.10 14.05
N LYS A 111 -5.01 -5.89 14.30
CA LYS A 111 -4.00 -6.98 14.31
C LYS A 111 -4.40 -8.09 15.29
N ALA A 112 -4.78 -7.72 16.52
CA ALA A 112 -5.20 -8.68 17.54
C ALA A 112 -6.48 -9.44 17.13
N MET A 113 -7.43 -8.78 16.47
CA MET A 113 -8.65 -9.42 15.96
C MET A 113 -8.34 -10.43 14.85
N VAL A 114 -7.43 -10.12 13.93
CA VAL A 114 -7.01 -11.06 12.88
C VAL A 114 -6.36 -12.31 13.49
N VAL A 115 -5.47 -12.14 14.47
CA VAL A 115 -4.80 -13.28 15.15
C VAL A 115 -5.78 -14.17 15.90
N ARG A 116 -6.83 -13.58 16.48
CA ARG A 116 -7.86 -14.32 17.25
C ARG A 116 -8.91 -14.98 16.36
N ASP A 117 -9.00 -14.63 15.09
CA ASP A 117 -10.03 -15.12 14.17
C ASP A 117 -9.54 -16.41 13.47
N PRO A 118 -10.10 -17.59 13.80
CA PRO A 118 -9.68 -18.84 13.17
C PRO A 118 -9.92 -18.84 11.66
N SER A 119 -10.87 -18.04 11.15
CA SER A 119 -11.16 -17.92 9.73
C SER A 119 -10.12 -17.06 8.97
N SER A 120 -9.34 -16.25 9.68
CA SER A 120 -8.26 -15.43 9.11
C SER A 120 -7.03 -16.26 8.70
N THR A 121 -6.93 -17.52 9.13
CA THR A 121 -5.89 -18.48 8.66
C THR A 121 -5.98 -18.79 7.17
N ARG A 122 -7.07 -18.40 6.51
CA ARG A 122 -7.33 -18.70 5.09
C ARG A 122 -6.60 -17.73 4.14
N SER A 123 -6.42 -16.46 4.48
CA SER A 123 -5.72 -15.52 3.58
C SER A 123 -4.28 -15.32 4.01
N TRP A 124 -3.36 -15.54 3.07
CA TRP A 124 -1.92 -15.29 3.25
C TRP A 124 -1.58 -13.79 3.30
N ASN A 125 -2.54 -12.91 2.97
CA ASN A 125 -2.34 -11.47 2.94
C ASN A 125 -2.76 -10.82 4.27
N TYR A 126 -1.85 -10.85 5.25
CA TYR A 126 -2.08 -10.30 6.59
C TYR A 126 -2.48 -8.81 6.58
N CYS A 127 -1.90 -8.01 5.68
CA CYS A 127 -2.23 -6.59 5.56
C CYS A 127 -3.69 -6.38 5.16
N TRP A 128 -4.16 -7.07 4.13
CA TRP A 128 -5.54 -6.97 3.69
C TRP A 128 -6.53 -7.38 4.80
N LEU A 129 -6.25 -8.49 5.50
CA LEU A 129 -7.07 -8.94 6.62
C LEU A 129 -7.21 -7.88 7.72
N VAL A 130 -6.09 -7.25 8.09
CA VAL A 130 -6.06 -6.17 9.08
C VAL A 130 -6.91 -4.98 8.64
N LEU A 131 -6.76 -4.52 7.39
CA LEU A 131 -7.55 -3.41 6.85
C LEU A 131 -9.05 -3.73 6.82
N VAL A 132 -9.42 -4.95 6.41
CA VAL A 132 -10.81 -5.39 6.38
C VAL A 132 -11.41 -5.51 7.78
N LYS A 133 -10.64 -5.96 8.77
CA LYS A 133 -11.11 -5.98 10.17
C LYS A 133 -11.37 -4.57 10.69
N MET A 134 -10.52 -3.58 10.37
CA MET A 134 -10.80 -2.19 10.73
C MET A 134 -12.13 -1.68 10.17
N GLU A 135 -12.42 -2.02 8.90
CA GLU A 135 -13.65 -1.59 8.22
C GLU A 135 -14.89 -2.31 8.79
N LYS A 136 -14.87 -3.64 8.87
CA LYS A 136 -16.03 -4.45 9.24
C LYS A 136 -16.42 -4.32 10.71
N GLU A 137 -15.44 -4.15 11.58
CA GLU A 137 -15.65 -4.09 13.04
C GLU A 137 -15.85 -2.64 13.53
N ASN A 138 -15.97 -1.69 12.60
CA ASN A 138 -16.19 -0.27 12.89
C ASN A 138 -15.14 0.34 13.85
N LEU A 139 -13.88 -0.12 13.76
CA LEU A 139 -12.81 0.29 14.68
C LEU A 139 -12.48 1.78 14.54
N ILE A 140 -12.63 2.34 13.34
CA ILE A 140 -12.39 3.78 13.11
C ILE A 140 -13.27 4.64 14.01
N ALA A 141 -14.59 4.38 14.06
CA ALA A 141 -15.50 5.17 14.89
C ALA A 141 -15.22 4.98 16.39
N LYS A 142 -14.90 3.75 16.80
CA LYS A 142 -14.51 3.44 18.18
C LYS A 142 -13.28 4.25 18.61
N HIS A 143 -12.22 4.21 17.81
CA HIS A 143 -10.95 4.85 18.13
C HIS A 143 -10.96 6.36 17.95
N ALA A 144 -11.77 6.89 17.03
CA ALA A 144 -11.98 8.34 16.91
C ALA A 144 -12.65 8.92 18.17
N ARG A 145 -13.65 8.21 18.73
CA ARG A 145 -14.25 8.58 20.02
C ARG A 145 -13.26 8.47 21.15
N ALA A 146 -12.47 7.38 21.20
CA ALA A 146 -11.45 7.21 22.22
C ALA A 146 -10.42 8.37 22.20
N LEU A 147 -9.99 8.79 21.01
CA LEU A 147 -9.13 9.96 20.83
C LEU A 147 -9.79 11.24 21.36
N ALA A 148 -11.03 11.51 20.97
CA ALA A 148 -11.77 12.69 21.41
C ALA A 148 -12.09 12.69 22.91
N SER A 149 -12.13 11.52 23.56
CA SER A 149 -12.34 11.40 25.00
C SER A 149 -11.09 11.69 25.84
N LYS A 150 -9.89 11.69 25.25
CA LYS A 150 -8.64 11.97 25.98
C LYS A 150 -8.59 13.46 26.35
N ALA A 151 -8.38 13.77 27.64
CA ALA A 151 -8.25 15.15 28.11
C ALA A 151 -7.09 15.90 27.43
N SER A 152 -6.00 15.21 27.10
CA SER A 152 -4.85 15.75 26.38
C SER A 152 -5.20 16.30 25.00
N THR A 153 -6.20 15.73 24.32
CA THR A 153 -6.68 16.19 22.99
C THR A 153 -7.21 17.61 23.04
N TRP A 154 -7.66 18.04 24.22
CA TRP A 154 -8.24 19.36 24.43
C TRP A 154 -7.33 20.27 25.26
N GLY A 155 -6.08 19.89 25.50
CA GLY A 155 -5.18 20.64 26.38
C GLY A 155 -5.65 20.68 27.84
N GLY A 156 -6.31 19.62 28.31
CA GLY A 156 -6.81 19.50 29.69
C GLY A 156 -8.19 20.10 29.95
N ARG A 157 -8.80 20.81 28.99
CA ARG A 157 -10.17 21.31 29.12
C ARG A 157 -11.21 20.23 28.78
N ARG A 158 -12.44 20.42 29.26
CA ARG A 158 -13.58 19.61 28.84
C ARG A 158 -14.21 20.20 27.57
N PRO A 159 -14.36 19.44 26.48
CA PRO A 159 -15.05 19.93 25.28
C PRO A 159 -16.55 20.05 25.50
N THR A 160 -17.22 20.89 24.70
CA THR A 160 -18.67 20.78 24.55
C THR A 160 -19.03 19.53 23.75
N LYS A 161 -20.30 19.14 23.77
CA LYS A 161 -20.79 18.01 22.98
C LYS A 161 -20.55 18.23 21.49
N GLU A 162 -20.78 19.45 21.01
CA GLU A 162 -20.62 19.83 19.61
C GLU A 162 -19.15 19.82 19.18
N GLU A 163 -18.24 20.25 20.05
CA GLU A 163 -16.80 20.14 19.79
C GLU A 163 -16.36 18.68 19.70
N PHE A 164 -16.79 17.86 20.66
CA PHE A 164 -16.51 16.43 20.69
C PHE A 164 -17.00 15.74 19.40
N ASP A 165 -18.26 15.94 19.05
CA ASP A 165 -18.87 15.32 17.86
C ASP A 165 -18.19 15.80 16.57
N ARG A 166 -17.82 17.08 16.47
CA ARG A 166 -17.07 17.59 15.32
C ARG A 166 -15.72 16.92 15.16
N LEU A 167 -14.95 16.77 16.24
CA LEU A 167 -13.65 16.11 16.19
C LEU A 167 -13.80 14.63 15.81
N VAL A 168 -14.75 13.92 16.43
CA VAL A 168 -15.02 12.51 16.09
C VAL A 168 -15.34 12.36 14.61
N ASN A 169 -16.26 13.17 14.10
CA ASN A 169 -16.68 13.11 12.70
C ASN A 169 -15.52 13.43 11.74
N ALA A 170 -14.67 14.40 12.09
CA ALA A 170 -13.51 14.75 11.28
C ALA A 170 -12.47 13.61 11.22
N CYS A 171 -12.14 13.00 12.37
CA CYS A 171 -11.27 11.83 12.44
C CYS A 171 -11.86 10.66 11.67
N VAL A 172 -13.15 10.34 11.87
CA VAL A 172 -13.82 9.24 11.16
C VAL A 172 -13.77 9.47 9.65
N ALA A 173 -14.05 10.67 9.17
CA ALA A 173 -14.03 10.97 7.75
C ALA A 173 -12.63 10.79 7.15
N GLU A 174 -11.59 11.35 7.77
CA GLU A 174 -10.22 11.27 7.25
C GLU A 174 -9.66 9.85 7.32
N TRP A 175 -9.85 9.16 8.45
CA TRP A 175 -9.36 7.79 8.65
C TRP A 175 -10.10 6.80 7.75
N THR A 176 -11.40 6.96 7.55
CA THR A 176 -12.17 6.10 6.63
C THR A 176 -11.71 6.30 5.19
N ARG A 177 -11.44 7.55 4.78
CA ARG A 177 -10.89 7.85 3.46
C ARG A 177 -9.53 7.17 3.26
N ALA A 178 -8.63 7.27 4.23
CA ALA A 178 -7.32 6.63 4.18
C ALA A 178 -7.41 5.09 4.13
N LEU A 179 -8.24 4.48 4.99
CA LEU A 179 -8.47 3.04 5.00
C LEU A 179 -9.00 2.54 3.64
N ARG A 180 -10.02 3.21 3.09
CA ARG A 180 -10.56 2.87 1.77
C ARG A 180 -9.55 3.06 0.65
N GLN A 181 -8.69 4.07 0.74
CA GLN A 181 -7.62 4.26 -0.22
C GLN A 181 -6.60 3.11 -0.16
N MET A 182 -6.26 2.61 1.04
CA MET A 182 -5.42 1.42 1.19
C MET A 182 -6.10 0.15 0.64
N LEU A 183 -7.39 -0.04 0.91
CA LEU A 183 -8.13 -1.21 0.41
C LEU A 183 -8.24 -1.24 -1.12
N LYS A 184 -8.25 -0.08 -1.80
CA LYS A 184 -8.26 0.00 -3.28
C LYS A 184 -7.05 -0.64 -3.96
N HIS A 185 -5.99 -0.98 -3.23
CA HIS A 185 -4.88 -1.75 -3.79
C HIS A 185 -5.27 -3.20 -4.17
N TRP A 186 -6.43 -3.67 -3.70
CA TRP A 186 -7.02 -4.96 -4.04
C TRP A 186 -8.38 -4.74 -4.73
N ASP A 187 -8.45 -4.94 -6.05
CA ASP A 187 -9.71 -4.89 -6.81
C ASP A 187 -10.69 -6.00 -6.39
N LYS A 188 -10.13 -7.14 -5.96
CA LYS A 188 -10.84 -8.29 -5.39
C LYS A 188 -10.09 -8.74 -4.12
N PRO A 189 -10.78 -9.32 -3.14
CA PRO A 189 -10.12 -9.98 -2.01
C PRO A 189 -8.99 -10.89 -2.51
N PRO A 190 -7.77 -10.81 -1.92
CA PRO A 190 -6.69 -11.68 -2.30
C PRO A 190 -7.11 -13.13 -2.06
N SER A 191 -7.02 -13.96 -3.10
CA SER A 191 -7.47 -15.34 -3.05
C SER A 191 -6.59 -16.16 -2.10
N THR A 192 -7.26 -17.00 -1.32
CA THR A 192 -6.72 -18.03 -0.42
C THR A 192 -5.75 -19.02 -1.08
N THR A 193 -5.85 -19.12 -2.40
CA THR A 193 -5.06 -19.98 -3.27
C THR A 193 -4.69 -19.10 -4.45
N GLY A 194 -3.40 -18.98 -4.79
CA GLY A 194 -3.03 -18.49 -6.11
C GLY A 194 -3.78 -19.35 -7.13
N ASN A 195 -4.77 -18.74 -7.79
CA ASN A 195 -5.60 -19.22 -8.90
C ASN A 195 -6.73 -18.21 -9.13
#